data_AF-A0A7C7PHX6-F1
#
_entry.id   AF-A0A7C7PHX6-F1
#
_cell.length_a   1.000
_cell.length_b   1.000
_cell.length_c   1.000
_cell.angle_alpha   90.00
_cell.angle_beta   90.00
_cell.angle_gamma   90.00
#
_symmetry.space_group_name_H-M   'P 1'
#
loop_
_entity.id
_entity.type
_entity.pdbx_description
1 polymer ?
#
loop_
_entity_poly.entity_id
_entity_poly.type
_entity_poly.pdbx_seq_one_letter_code
_entity_poly.pdbx_strand_id
1 'polypeptide(L)'
;MSFVPDDLDGASWQAIEPHMNDLRDRALSCSGCLTKFIADRSALAEIISEARARLYIDMTCQTDDEDVQKAWMDFVENVEPKLSEYSDILNRRLAGHEAVGDLPDRYDVLLKGMMTDIEIFREENIPLDTAVTKLVTEYNEICGAQTVEFDGEEKTFAQMAIYLENTDRAVREAAWRAVSERRFEDSERVSEIYDELIRIRHQIATNAGFDGYQHYMFAAMHRFDYSIEHCLEFHDSIEAVCQPLRHKTDAERKQALGVESLRPWDMGVDVKGRPPLTPFTNVQDMIDGCSRIFHSMSDELGNLFDQL
;
A
#
# COMPACT_ATOMS: atom_id res chain seq x y z
N MET A 1 20.64 -20.93 -16.15
CA MET A 1 19.89 -20.02 -17.03
C MET A 1 18.61 -19.68 -16.31
N SER A 2 18.28 -18.38 -16.20
CA SER A 2 17.03 -17.92 -15.59
C SER A 2 15.84 -18.49 -16.39
N PHE A 3 14.72 -18.75 -15.71
CA PHE A 3 13.48 -19.21 -16.35
C PHE A 3 12.90 -18.15 -17.30
N VAL A 4 13.14 -16.88 -16.98
CA VAL A 4 12.69 -15.70 -17.70
C VAL A 4 13.90 -14.86 -18.14
N PRO A 5 13.86 -14.22 -19.32
CA PRO A 5 14.87 -13.25 -19.72
C PRO A 5 14.92 -12.05 -18.77
N ASP A 6 16.10 -11.49 -18.54
CA ASP A 6 16.27 -10.32 -17.66
C ASP A 6 15.64 -9.03 -18.26
N ASP A 7 15.42 -9.00 -19.58
CA ASP A 7 14.82 -7.90 -20.33
C ASP A 7 13.33 -8.13 -20.65
N LEU A 8 12.69 -9.11 -20.01
CA LEU A 8 11.26 -9.39 -20.19
C LEU A 8 10.42 -8.20 -19.71
N ASP A 9 9.52 -7.72 -20.56
CA ASP A 9 8.54 -6.70 -20.20
C ASP A 9 7.42 -7.30 -19.33
N GLY A 10 7.58 -7.16 -18.01
CA GLY A 10 6.60 -7.63 -17.01
C GLY A 10 5.25 -6.89 -17.04
N ALA A 11 5.15 -5.76 -17.74
CA ALA A 11 3.91 -5.00 -17.89
C ALA A 11 3.10 -5.40 -19.13
N SER A 12 3.63 -6.25 -20.01
CA SER A 12 2.96 -6.66 -21.24
C SER A 12 2.42 -8.09 -21.13
N TRP A 13 1.09 -8.24 -21.20
CA TRP A 13 0.47 -9.58 -21.25
C TRP A 13 1.07 -10.44 -22.37
N GLN A 14 1.27 -9.87 -23.56
CA GLN A 14 1.81 -10.58 -24.71
C GLN A 14 3.23 -11.12 -24.46
N ALA A 15 4.03 -10.40 -23.66
CA ALA A 15 5.38 -10.83 -23.31
C ALA A 15 5.37 -11.93 -22.23
N ILE A 16 4.51 -11.82 -21.21
CA ILE A 16 4.47 -12.77 -20.09
C ILE A 16 3.64 -14.03 -20.38
N GLU A 17 2.68 -13.97 -21.30
CA GLU A 17 1.75 -15.06 -21.63
C GLU A 17 2.45 -16.38 -22.01
N PRO A 18 3.52 -16.40 -22.84
CA PRO A 18 4.26 -17.63 -23.13
C PRO A 18 4.83 -18.31 -21.88
N HIS A 19 5.33 -17.54 -20.92
CA HIS A 19 5.90 -18.06 -19.67
C HIS A 19 4.81 -18.55 -18.71
N MET A 20 3.67 -17.84 -18.67
CA MET A 20 2.48 -18.27 -17.93
C MET A 20 1.89 -19.57 -18.49
N ASN A 21 1.82 -19.70 -19.82
CA ASN A 21 1.40 -20.92 -20.50
C ASN A 21 2.36 -22.09 -20.22
N ASP A 22 3.67 -21.85 -20.23
CA ASP A 22 4.65 -22.88 -19.83
C ASP A 22 4.37 -23.38 -18.41
N LEU A 23 4.23 -22.49 -17.43
CA LEU A 23 3.90 -22.89 -16.06
C LEU A 23 2.56 -23.65 -16.01
N ARG A 24 1.53 -23.17 -16.74
CA ARG A 24 0.22 -23.82 -16.79
C ARG A 24 0.30 -25.25 -17.34
N ASP A 25 1.04 -25.47 -18.42
CA ASP A 25 0.98 -26.71 -19.21
C ASP A 25 2.10 -27.70 -18.88
N ARG A 26 3.21 -27.24 -18.27
CA ARG A 26 4.40 -28.04 -17.97
C ARG A 26 4.10 -29.26 -17.11
N ALA A 27 4.44 -30.45 -17.61
CA ALA A 27 4.27 -31.69 -16.86
C ALA A 27 5.02 -31.67 -15.51
N LEU A 28 4.30 -31.97 -14.42
CA LEU A 28 4.84 -32.14 -13.08
C LEU A 28 4.71 -33.64 -12.75
N SER A 29 5.82 -34.35 -12.67
CA SER A 29 5.84 -35.82 -12.48
C SER A 29 6.69 -36.27 -11.30
N CYS A 30 7.21 -35.33 -10.51
CA CYS A 30 8.14 -35.60 -9.43
C CYS A 30 8.11 -34.50 -8.36
N SER A 31 8.50 -34.82 -7.12
CA SER A 31 8.58 -33.83 -6.02
C SER A 31 9.59 -32.70 -6.31
N GLY A 32 10.76 -33.03 -6.88
CA GLY A 32 11.75 -32.02 -7.32
C GLY A 32 11.23 -31.09 -8.42
N CYS A 33 10.24 -31.55 -9.20
CA CYS A 33 9.59 -30.78 -10.25
C CYS A 33 8.71 -29.67 -9.64
N LEU A 34 8.13 -29.90 -8.45
CA LEU A 34 7.34 -28.91 -7.71
C LEU A 34 8.22 -27.78 -7.17
N THR A 35 9.37 -28.10 -6.57
CA THR A 35 10.32 -27.09 -6.10
C THR A 35 10.82 -26.20 -7.24
N LYS A 36 11.13 -26.80 -8.41
CA LYS A 36 11.49 -26.05 -9.60
C LYS A 36 10.32 -25.20 -10.13
N PHE A 37 9.11 -25.74 -10.14
CA PHE A 37 7.91 -25.00 -10.54
C PHE A 37 7.67 -23.77 -9.66
N ILE A 38 7.82 -23.92 -8.33
CA ILE A 38 7.72 -22.80 -7.38
C ILE A 38 8.80 -21.75 -7.66
N ALA A 39 10.05 -22.17 -7.87
CA ALA A 39 11.16 -21.26 -8.17
C ALA A 39 10.97 -20.50 -9.49
N ASP A 40 10.56 -21.20 -10.55
CA ASP A 40 10.31 -20.60 -11.87
C ASP A 40 9.11 -19.63 -11.82
N ARG A 41 8.04 -19.98 -11.08
CA ARG A 41 6.91 -19.07 -10.80
C ARG A 41 7.38 -17.82 -10.04
N SER A 42 8.24 -17.97 -9.04
CA SER A 42 8.81 -16.82 -8.29
C SER A 42 9.58 -15.89 -9.22
N ALA A 43 10.47 -16.43 -10.06
CA ALA A 43 11.27 -15.64 -10.99
C ALA A 43 10.42 -14.81 -11.97
N LEU A 44 9.33 -15.39 -12.50
CA LEU A 44 8.39 -14.65 -13.35
C LEU A 44 7.61 -13.59 -12.55
N ALA A 45 7.17 -13.93 -11.33
CA ALA A 45 6.44 -13.01 -10.47
C ALA A 45 7.29 -11.81 -10.04
N GLU A 46 8.60 -11.99 -9.83
CA GLU A 46 9.54 -10.92 -9.50
C GLU A 46 9.58 -9.85 -10.60
N ILE A 47 9.72 -10.24 -11.88
CA ILE A 47 9.73 -9.30 -13.01
C ILE A 47 8.39 -8.57 -13.16
N ILE A 48 7.27 -9.29 -13.04
CA ILE A 48 5.92 -8.70 -13.11
C ILE A 48 5.70 -7.72 -11.95
N SER A 49 6.12 -8.10 -10.73
CA SER A 49 6.00 -7.25 -9.55
C SER A 49 6.85 -5.99 -9.68
N GLU A 50 8.06 -6.11 -10.22
CA GLU A 50 8.92 -4.95 -10.49
C GLU A 50 8.31 -4.02 -11.53
N ALA A 51 7.82 -4.54 -12.64
CA ALA A 51 7.16 -3.74 -13.67
C ALA A 51 5.93 -3.01 -13.13
N ARG A 52 5.08 -3.71 -12.37
CA ARG A 52 3.92 -3.12 -11.68
C ARG A 52 4.33 -2.03 -10.69
N ALA A 53 5.38 -2.28 -9.90
CA ALA A 53 5.87 -1.30 -8.92
C ALA A 53 6.37 -0.02 -9.60
N ARG A 54 7.08 -0.13 -10.72
CA ARG A 54 7.52 1.04 -11.51
C ARG A 54 6.34 1.83 -12.05
N LEU A 55 5.37 1.18 -12.69
CA LEU A 55 4.14 1.84 -13.16
C LEU A 55 3.40 2.56 -12.03
N TYR A 56 3.29 1.92 -10.85
CA TYR A 56 2.65 2.51 -9.68
C TYR A 56 3.43 3.71 -9.13
N ILE A 57 4.76 3.62 -9.05
CA ILE A 57 5.62 4.75 -8.64
C ILE A 57 5.46 5.91 -9.60
N ASP A 58 5.52 5.66 -10.90
CA ASP A 58 5.38 6.71 -11.91
C ASP A 58 4.01 7.39 -11.80
N MET A 59 2.94 6.60 -11.72
CA MET A 59 1.56 7.07 -11.58
C MET A 59 1.34 7.94 -10.34
N THR A 60 1.92 7.54 -9.20
CA THR A 60 1.77 8.29 -7.94
C THR A 60 2.67 9.52 -7.85
N CYS A 61 3.78 9.55 -8.57
CA CYS A 61 4.66 10.71 -8.67
C CYS A 61 4.19 11.75 -9.71
N GLN A 62 3.52 11.29 -10.77
CA GLN A 62 3.14 12.09 -11.94
C GLN A 62 1.63 11.94 -12.21
N THR A 63 0.81 12.35 -11.24
CA THR A 63 -0.66 12.21 -11.32
C THR A 63 -1.31 13.06 -12.41
N ASP A 64 -0.57 14.02 -12.99
CA ASP A 64 -0.99 14.93 -14.06
C ASP A 64 -0.53 14.48 -15.46
N ASP A 65 0.29 13.43 -15.57
CA ASP A 65 0.78 12.90 -16.85
C ASP A 65 -0.17 11.83 -17.42
N GLU A 66 -0.87 12.17 -18.51
CA GLU A 66 -1.85 11.30 -19.17
C GLU A 66 -1.26 9.98 -19.70
N ASP A 67 -0.01 9.99 -20.18
CA ASP A 67 0.64 8.78 -20.72
C ASP A 67 1.01 7.83 -19.58
N VAL A 68 1.45 8.37 -18.44
CA VAL A 68 1.71 7.59 -17.22
C VAL A 68 0.43 6.99 -16.65
N GLN A 69 -0.66 7.77 -16.54
CA GLN A 69 -1.95 7.26 -16.09
C GLN A 69 -2.47 6.15 -17.00
N LYS A 70 -2.34 6.34 -18.31
CA LYS A 70 -2.75 5.34 -19.30
C LYS A 70 -1.94 4.05 -19.18
N ALA A 71 -0.62 4.12 -19.01
CA ALA A 71 0.22 2.94 -18.85
C ALA A 71 -0.17 2.11 -17.61
N TRP A 72 -0.47 2.78 -16.49
CA TRP A 72 -1.02 2.12 -15.30
C TRP A 72 -2.38 1.49 -15.56
N MET A 73 -3.31 2.22 -16.19
CA MET A 73 -4.65 1.69 -16.50
C MET A 73 -4.62 0.53 -17.48
N ASP A 74 -3.74 0.56 -18.49
CA ASP A 74 -3.57 -0.54 -19.43
C ASP A 74 -3.13 -1.82 -18.70
N PHE A 75 -2.26 -1.72 -17.69
CA PHE A 75 -1.87 -2.84 -16.84
C PHE A 75 -3.03 -3.36 -15.98
N VAL A 76 -3.75 -2.46 -15.30
CA VAL A 76 -4.89 -2.78 -14.43
C VAL A 76 -6.06 -3.42 -15.21
N GLU A 77 -6.30 -3.00 -16.45
CA GLU A 77 -7.41 -3.49 -17.25
C GLU A 77 -7.07 -4.75 -18.06
N ASN A 78 -5.83 -4.88 -18.54
CA ASN A 78 -5.49 -5.90 -19.54
C ASN A 78 -4.53 -6.98 -19.03
N VAL A 79 -3.85 -6.74 -17.92
CA VAL A 79 -2.81 -7.64 -17.37
C VAL A 79 -3.24 -8.21 -16.03
N GLU A 80 -3.57 -7.38 -15.03
CA GLU A 80 -3.97 -7.85 -13.69
C GLU A 80 -5.12 -8.89 -13.71
N PRO A 81 -6.19 -8.74 -14.52
CA PRO A 81 -7.27 -9.72 -14.56
C PRO A 81 -6.79 -11.12 -14.97
N LYS A 82 -5.92 -11.18 -15.98
CA LYS A 82 -5.35 -12.43 -16.48
C LYS A 82 -4.35 -13.03 -15.49
N LEU A 83 -3.58 -12.18 -14.82
CA LEU A 83 -2.71 -12.63 -13.72
C LEU A 83 -3.51 -13.28 -12.60
N SER A 84 -4.69 -12.74 -12.26
CA SER A 84 -5.60 -13.32 -11.26
C SER A 84 -6.07 -14.72 -11.68
N GLU A 85 -6.55 -14.88 -12.92
CA GLU A 85 -6.95 -16.19 -13.47
C GLU A 85 -5.80 -17.21 -13.41
N TYR A 86 -4.62 -16.83 -13.91
CA TYR A 86 -3.46 -17.72 -13.90
C TYR A 86 -2.99 -18.04 -12.49
N SER A 87 -3.08 -17.10 -11.54
CA SER A 87 -2.72 -17.36 -10.14
C SER A 87 -3.55 -18.50 -9.57
N ASP A 88 -4.87 -18.50 -9.76
CA ASP A 88 -5.75 -19.59 -9.31
C ASP A 88 -5.44 -20.91 -10.02
N ILE A 89 -5.26 -20.90 -11.35
CA ILE A 89 -4.90 -22.09 -12.13
C ILE A 89 -3.60 -22.72 -11.60
N LEU A 90 -2.56 -21.91 -11.41
CA LEU A 90 -1.26 -22.39 -10.93
C LEU A 90 -1.32 -22.83 -9.46
N ASN A 91 -2.12 -22.14 -8.64
CA ASN A 91 -2.37 -22.53 -7.25
C ASN A 91 -3.04 -23.92 -7.19
N ARG A 92 -4.15 -24.12 -7.91
CA ARG A 92 -4.85 -25.43 -7.96
C ARG A 92 -3.95 -26.54 -8.51
N ARG A 93 -3.10 -26.24 -9.50
CA ARG A 93 -2.14 -27.19 -10.06
C ARG A 93 -1.13 -27.66 -9.02
N LEU A 94 -0.54 -26.75 -8.24
CA LEU A 94 0.42 -27.11 -7.20
C LEU A 94 -0.26 -27.82 -6.04
N ALA A 95 -1.35 -27.25 -5.52
CA ALA A 95 -2.09 -27.78 -4.37
C ALA A 95 -2.73 -29.15 -4.64
N GLY A 96 -3.15 -29.41 -5.89
CA GLY A 96 -3.76 -30.67 -6.29
C GLY A 96 -2.78 -31.78 -6.68
N HIS A 97 -1.47 -31.51 -6.67
CA HIS A 97 -0.47 -32.50 -7.07
C HIS A 97 -0.22 -33.53 -5.96
N GLU A 98 -0.11 -34.82 -6.30
CA GLU A 98 0.03 -35.91 -5.32
C GLU A 98 1.24 -35.77 -4.39
N ALA A 99 2.36 -35.26 -4.93
CA ALA A 99 3.61 -35.04 -4.19
C ALA A 99 3.65 -33.69 -3.41
N VAL A 100 2.56 -32.93 -3.32
CA VAL A 100 2.57 -31.63 -2.62
C VAL A 100 2.89 -31.79 -1.13
N GLY A 101 2.43 -32.89 -0.52
CA GLY A 101 2.72 -33.22 0.89
C GLY A 101 4.16 -33.66 1.15
N ASP A 102 4.95 -33.90 0.09
CA ASP A 102 6.37 -34.25 0.19
C ASP A 102 7.28 -33.00 0.12
N LEU A 103 6.70 -31.79 -0.02
CA LEU A 103 7.47 -30.55 -0.01
C LEU A 103 8.08 -30.31 1.39
N PRO A 104 9.30 -29.76 1.48
CA PRO A 104 9.92 -29.45 2.77
C PRO A 104 9.15 -28.39 3.56
N ASP A 105 9.18 -28.47 4.90
CA ASP A 105 8.48 -27.59 5.86
C ASP A 105 8.63 -26.08 5.59
N ARG A 106 9.73 -25.67 4.93
CA ARG A 106 9.93 -24.28 4.51
C ARG A 106 8.82 -23.73 3.61
N TYR A 107 7.99 -24.60 3.01
CA TYR A 107 6.87 -24.24 2.14
C TYR A 107 5.51 -24.23 2.85
N ASP A 108 5.42 -24.57 4.14
CA ASP A 108 4.13 -24.72 4.84
C ASP A 108 3.27 -23.45 4.79
N VAL A 109 3.88 -22.28 5.02
CA VAL A 109 3.16 -21.00 4.99
C VAL A 109 2.70 -20.66 3.57
N LEU A 110 3.54 -20.92 2.56
CA LEU A 110 3.18 -20.74 1.16
C LEU A 110 1.98 -21.61 0.78
N LEU A 111 2.01 -22.89 1.17
CA LEU A 111 0.91 -23.83 0.89
C LEU A 111 -0.37 -23.43 1.62
N LYS A 112 -0.27 -22.97 2.86
CA LYS A 112 -1.43 -22.49 3.62
C LYS A 112 -2.08 -21.24 2.98
N GLY A 113 -1.26 -20.27 2.57
CA GLY A 113 -1.71 -19.09 1.82
C GLY A 113 -2.41 -19.50 0.53
N MET A 114 -1.76 -20.36 -0.26
CA MET A 114 -2.30 -20.89 -1.51
C MET A 114 -3.65 -21.59 -1.36
N MET A 115 -3.82 -22.43 -0.34
CA MET A 115 -5.10 -23.10 -0.08
C MET A 115 -6.20 -22.11 0.25
N THR A 116 -5.86 -21.05 0.99
CA THR A 116 -6.80 -19.95 1.30
C THR A 116 -7.19 -19.19 0.04
N ASP A 117 -6.22 -18.86 -0.83
CA ASP A 117 -6.48 -18.18 -2.10
C ASP A 117 -7.43 -18.98 -3.00
N ILE A 118 -7.21 -20.30 -3.09
CA ILE A 118 -8.06 -21.23 -3.85
C ILE A 118 -9.51 -21.25 -3.31
N GLU A 119 -9.67 -21.20 -1.99
CA GLU A 119 -10.96 -21.25 -1.31
C GLU A 119 -11.78 -19.98 -1.58
N ILE A 120 -11.14 -18.82 -1.54
CA ILE A 120 -11.80 -17.52 -1.69
C ILE A 120 -11.89 -17.03 -3.14
N PHE A 121 -11.15 -17.64 -4.08
CA PHE A 121 -11.15 -17.22 -5.48
C PHE A 121 -12.52 -17.39 -6.14
N ARG A 122 -13.00 -16.32 -6.79
CA ARG A 122 -14.22 -16.32 -7.60
C ARG A 122 -13.95 -15.54 -8.88
N GLU A 123 -14.18 -16.17 -10.03
CA GLU A 123 -13.98 -15.52 -11.34
C GLU A 123 -14.84 -14.25 -11.48
N GLU A 124 -16.05 -14.26 -10.93
CA GLU A 124 -16.94 -13.09 -10.88
C GLU A 124 -16.40 -11.91 -10.05
N ASN A 125 -15.37 -12.11 -9.20
CA ASN A 125 -14.72 -11.03 -8.45
C ASN A 125 -13.66 -10.30 -9.28
N ILE A 126 -13.11 -10.91 -10.33
CA ILE A 126 -12.06 -10.30 -11.16
C ILE A 126 -12.47 -8.90 -11.68
N PRO A 127 -13.64 -8.71 -12.33
CA PRO A 127 -14.05 -7.37 -12.77
C PRO A 127 -14.34 -6.41 -11.60
N LEU A 128 -14.72 -6.93 -10.43
CA LEU A 128 -14.94 -6.13 -9.23
C LEU A 128 -13.62 -5.60 -8.66
N ASP A 129 -12.58 -6.43 -8.64
CA ASP A 129 -11.24 -6.04 -8.20
C ASP A 129 -10.65 -4.96 -9.12
N THR A 130 -10.81 -5.09 -10.45
CA THR A 130 -10.45 -4.04 -11.41
C THR A 130 -11.20 -2.73 -11.13
N ALA A 131 -12.51 -2.80 -10.84
CA ALA A 131 -13.30 -1.62 -10.50
C ALA A 131 -12.82 -0.96 -9.19
N VAL A 132 -12.43 -1.75 -8.19
CA VAL A 132 -11.81 -1.24 -6.94
C VAL A 132 -10.52 -0.50 -7.25
N THR A 133 -9.61 -1.06 -8.06
CA THR A 133 -8.35 -0.41 -8.40
C THR A 133 -8.56 0.93 -9.13
N LYS A 134 -9.54 0.99 -10.05
CA LYS A 134 -9.92 2.22 -10.75
C LYS A 134 -10.41 3.30 -9.79
N LEU A 135 -11.35 2.97 -8.91
CA LEU A 135 -11.89 3.90 -7.90
C LEU A 135 -10.81 4.41 -6.95
N VAL A 136 -9.89 3.54 -6.53
CA VAL A 136 -8.75 3.95 -5.68
C VAL A 136 -7.79 4.87 -6.44
N THR A 137 -7.57 4.61 -7.74
CA THR A 137 -6.72 5.49 -8.56
C THR A 137 -7.36 6.86 -8.76
N GLU A 138 -8.65 6.92 -9.07
CA GLU A 138 -9.40 8.19 -9.16
C GLU A 138 -9.35 8.98 -7.85
N TYR A 139 -9.51 8.31 -6.70
CA TYR A 139 -9.35 8.96 -5.39
C TYR A 139 -7.94 9.56 -5.22
N ASN A 140 -6.89 8.83 -5.63
CA ASN A 140 -5.52 9.30 -5.55
C ASN A 140 -5.27 10.51 -6.46
N GLU A 141 -5.82 10.52 -7.68
CA GLU A 141 -5.75 11.65 -8.61
C GLU A 141 -6.43 12.89 -8.00
N ILE A 142 -7.65 12.74 -7.47
CA ILE A 142 -8.38 13.84 -6.80
C ILE A 142 -7.55 14.41 -5.66
N CYS A 143 -7.01 13.56 -4.78
CA CYS A 143 -6.19 14.00 -3.65
C CYS A 143 -4.84 14.59 -4.08
N GLY A 144 -4.21 14.05 -5.12
CA GLY A 144 -2.92 14.50 -5.66
C GLY A 144 -3.01 15.88 -6.30
N ALA A 145 -4.14 16.21 -6.93
CA ALA A 145 -4.39 17.50 -7.56
C ALA A 145 -4.71 18.65 -6.57
N GLN A 146 -4.81 18.38 -5.26
CA GLN A 146 -5.21 19.40 -4.29
C GLN A 146 -4.05 20.33 -3.92
N THR A 147 -4.20 21.61 -4.27
CA THR A 147 -3.31 22.70 -3.89
C THR A 147 -4.08 23.86 -3.26
N VAL A 148 -3.37 24.72 -2.53
CA VAL A 148 -3.91 25.95 -1.94
C VAL A 148 -3.00 27.13 -2.24
N GLU A 149 -3.60 28.29 -2.49
CA GLU A 149 -2.89 29.57 -2.52
C GLU A 149 -2.59 30.02 -1.09
N PHE A 150 -1.31 30.01 -0.71
CA PHE A 150 -0.90 30.41 0.64
C PHE A 150 0.43 31.15 0.58
N ASP A 151 0.49 32.32 1.24
CA ASP A 151 1.68 33.20 1.22
C ASP A 151 2.11 33.65 -0.19
N GLY A 152 1.14 33.82 -1.09
CA GLY A 152 1.36 34.29 -2.47
C GLY A 152 1.89 33.24 -3.44
N GLU A 153 1.92 31.96 -3.04
CA GLU A 153 2.33 30.84 -3.86
C GLU A 153 1.29 29.70 -3.77
N GLU A 154 1.16 28.96 -4.87
CA GLU A 154 0.43 27.70 -4.88
C GLU A 154 1.25 26.62 -4.16
N LYS A 155 0.62 25.91 -3.21
CA LYS A 155 1.28 24.90 -2.36
C LYS A 155 0.47 23.62 -2.28
N THR A 156 1.17 22.49 -2.33
CA THR A 156 0.57 21.18 -2.04
C THR A 156 0.31 21.03 -0.54
N PHE A 157 -0.56 20.10 -0.16
CA PHE A 157 -0.82 19.81 1.25
C PHE A 157 0.42 19.37 2.04
N ALA A 158 1.35 18.67 1.39
CA ALA A 158 2.62 18.28 2.00
C ALA A 158 3.49 19.53 2.31
N GLN A 159 3.57 20.47 1.37
CA GLN A 159 4.27 21.75 1.60
C GLN A 159 3.58 22.58 2.68
N MET A 160 2.26 22.51 2.81
CA MET A 160 1.50 23.20 3.86
C MET A 160 1.77 22.68 5.27
N ALA A 161 2.22 21.42 5.42
CA ALA A 161 2.46 20.81 6.72
C ALA A 161 3.45 21.60 7.60
N ILE A 162 4.48 22.19 7.00
CA ILE A 162 5.51 22.98 7.73
C ILE A 162 4.92 24.20 8.42
N TYR A 163 3.84 24.79 7.89
CA TYR A 163 3.19 25.95 8.48
C TYR A 163 2.48 25.58 9.79
N LEU A 164 2.14 24.31 10.01
CA LEU A 164 1.55 23.82 11.28
C LEU A 164 2.58 23.72 12.41
N GLU A 165 3.87 23.87 12.12
CA GLU A 165 4.94 23.95 13.13
C GLU A 165 5.32 25.40 13.49
N ASN A 166 4.77 26.39 12.76
CA ASN A 166 5.09 27.79 12.96
C ASN A 166 4.75 28.24 14.40
N THR A 167 5.61 29.04 15.02
CA THR A 167 5.38 29.51 16.40
C THR A 167 4.23 30.51 16.50
N ASP A 168 3.91 31.24 15.41
CA ASP A 168 2.73 32.08 15.30
C ASP A 168 1.47 31.23 15.11
N ARG A 169 0.58 31.29 16.10
CA ARG A 169 -0.69 30.55 16.11
C ARG A 169 -1.64 30.98 14.99
N ALA A 170 -1.63 32.24 14.58
CA ALA A 170 -2.48 32.72 13.50
C ALA A 170 -2.07 32.11 12.15
N VAL A 171 -0.76 31.96 11.91
CA VAL A 171 -0.23 31.28 10.73
C VAL A 171 -0.67 29.82 10.70
N ARG A 172 -0.53 29.11 11.83
CA ARG A 172 -0.97 27.70 11.92
C ARG A 172 -2.46 27.54 11.68
N GLU A 173 -3.28 28.42 12.27
CA GLU A 173 -4.74 28.38 12.09
C GLU A 173 -5.12 28.63 10.63
N ALA A 174 -4.54 29.65 9.99
CA ALA A 174 -4.80 29.96 8.59
C ALA A 174 -4.39 28.79 7.67
N ALA A 175 -3.22 28.19 7.90
CA ALA A 175 -2.74 27.05 7.13
C ALA A 175 -3.66 25.83 7.27
N TRP A 176 -4.07 25.49 8.50
CA TRP A 176 -4.97 24.37 8.75
C TRP A 176 -6.34 24.58 8.09
N ARG A 177 -6.89 25.80 8.16
CA ARG A 177 -8.17 26.14 7.54
C ARG A 177 -8.10 26.06 6.02
N ALA A 178 -7.08 26.66 5.40
CA ALA A 178 -6.89 26.62 3.96
C ALA A 178 -6.87 25.17 3.43
N VAL A 179 -6.09 24.28 4.05
CA VAL A 179 -6.03 22.86 3.68
C VAL A 179 -7.38 22.16 3.90
N SER A 180 -8.04 22.42 5.03
CA SER A 180 -9.30 21.76 5.38
C SER A 180 -10.45 22.20 4.47
N GLU A 181 -10.53 23.48 4.15
CA GLU A 181 -11.53 24.06 3.26
C GLU A 181 -11.34 23.52 1.83
N ARG A 182 -10.11 23.59 1.29
CA ARG A 182 -9.81 23.02 -0.03
C ARG A 182 -10.15 21.54 -0.10
N ARG A 183 -9.76 20.76 0.91
CA ARG A 183 -10.08 19.32 0.96
C ARG A 183 -11.59 19.06 0.93
N PHE A 184 -12.38 19.93 1.56
CA PHE A 184 -13.82 19.78 1.64
C PHE A 184 -14.53 20.05 0.29
N GLU A 185 -13.93 20.83 -0.60
CA GLU A 185 -14.50 21.10 -1.94
C GLU A 185 -14.67 19.82 -2.77
N ASP A 186 -13.76 18.84 -2.64
CA ASP A 186 -13.83 17.56 -3.35
C ASP A 186 -14.55 16.45 -2.54
N SER A 187 -15.14 16.80 -1.39
CA SER A 187 -15.69 15.81 -0.45
C SER A 187 -16.86 15.01 -1.02
N GLU A 188 -17.65 15.59 -1.94
CA GLU A 188 -18.79 14.91 -2.57
C GLU A 188 -18.30 13.69 -3.37
N ARG A 189 -17.39 13.89 -4.34
CA ARG A 189 -16.88 12.78 -5.15
C ARG A 189 -16.10 11.77 -4.33
N VAL A 190 -15.28 12.23 -3.36
CA VAL A 190 -14.55 11.32 -2.45
C VAL A 190 -15.52 10.44 -1.64
N SER A 191 -16.65 11.00 -1.19
CA SER A 191 -17.67 10.24 -0.45
C SER A 191 -18.38 9.23 -1.35
N GLU A 192 -18.70 9.61 -2.58
CA GLU A 192 -19.30 8.70 -3.58
C GLU A 192 -18.38 7.52 -3.89
N ILE A 193 -17.08 7.77 -4.11
CA ILE A 193 -16.06 6.73 -4.31
C ILE A 193 -16.06 5.77 -3.11
N TYR A 194 -16.11 6.30 -1.89
CA TYR A 194 -16.12 5.49 -0.68
C TYR A 194 -17.38 4.60 -0.59
N ASP A 195 -18.55 5.14 -0.92
CA ASP A 195 -19.81 4.39 -0.97
C ASP A 195 -19.79 3.29 -2.06
N GLU A 196 -19.24 3.59 -3.22
CA GLU A 196 -19.02 2.62 -4.31
C GLU A 196 -18.09 1.49 -3.86
N LEU A 197 -16.96 1.83 -3.24
CA LEU A 197 -16.00 0.87 -2.70
C LEU A 197 -16.63 -0.03 -1.64
N ILE A 198 -17.44 0.51 -0.72
CA ILE A 198 -18.16 -0.30 0.29
C ILE A 198 -19.05 -1.33 -0.40
N ARG A 199 -19.85 -0.92 -1.39
CA ARG A 199 -20.77 -1.82 -2.12
C ARG A 199 -20.00 -2.92 -2.85
N ILE A 200 -18.97 -2.57 -3.62
CA ILE A 200 -18.19 -3.52 -4.41
C ILE A 200 -17.44 -4.51 -3.50
N ARG A 201 -16.80 -4.01 -2.45
CA ARG A 201 -16.08 -4.86 -1.47
C ARG A 201 -17.03 -5.80 -0.72
N HIS A 202 -18.22 -5.35 -0.38
CA HIS A 202 -19.24 -6.25 0.18
C HIS A 202 -19.61 -7.35 -0.82
N GLN A 203 -19.83 -7.01 -2.10
CA GLN A 203 -20.13 -7.99 -3.15
C GLN A 203 -19.01 -9.03 -3.30
N ILE A 204 -17.75 -8.59 -3.35
CA ILE A 204 -16.56 -9.46 -3.40
C ILE A 204 -16.59 -10.48 -2.26
N ALA A 205 -16.86 -10.03 -1.04
CA ALA A 205 -16.94 -10.89 0.14
C ALA A 205 -18.09 -11.90 0.05
N THR A 206 -19.28 -11.45 -0.35
CA THR A 206 -20.46 -12.33 -0.45
C THR A 206 -20.31 -13.39 -1.53
N ASN A 207 -19.69 -13.06 -2.67
CA ASN A 207 -19.36 -14.01 -3.73
C ASN A 207 -18.42 -15.12 -3.22
N ALA A 208 -17.45 -14.75 -2.37
CA ALA A 208 -16.54 -15.68 -1.74
C ALA A 208 -17.17 -16.48 -0.58
N GLY A 209 -18.42 -16.20 -0.18
CA GLY A 209 -19.15 -16.91 0.87
C GLY A 209 -19.00 -16.31 2.27
N PHE A 210 -18.53 -15.06 2.38
CA PHE A 210 -18.42 -14.34 3.65
C PHE A 210 -19.60 -13.40 3.87
N ASP A 211 -20.03 -13.25 5.12
CA ASP A 211 -21.09 -12.31 5.51
C ASP A 211 -20.66 -10.83 5.36
N GLY A 212 -19.36 -10.55 5.36
CA GLY A 212 -18.84 -9.20 5.25
C GLY A 212 -17.35 -9.14 4.89
N TYR A 213 -16.93 -7.97 4.41
CA TYR A 213 -15.59 -7.76 3.86
C TYR A 213 -14.46 -7.92 4.89
N GLN A 214 -14.74 -7.72 6.18
CA GLN A 214 -13.75 -7.91 7.24
C GLN A 214 -13.25 -9.36 7.30
N HIS A 215 -14.15 -10.34 7.29
CA HIS A 215 -13.77 -11.76 7.32
C HIS A 215 -13.07 -12.19 6.03
N TYR A 216 -13.57 -11.73 4.88
CA TYR A 216 -12.91 -11.92 3.60
C TYR A 216 -11.46 -11.41 3.62
N MET A 217 -11.23 -10.19 4.13
CA MET A 217 -9.90 -9.60 4.18
C MET A 217 -8.97 -10.31 5.18
N PHE A 218 -9.48 -10.92 6.24
CA PHE A 218 -8.66 -11.76 7.10
C PHE A 218 -8.13 -12.99 6.36
N ALA A 219 -8.99 -13.64 5.55
CA ALA A 219 -8.57 -14.73 4.68
C ALA A 219 -7.61 -14.25 3.58
N ALA A 220 -7.98 -13.20 2.84
CA ALA A 220 -7.19 -12.66 1.72
C ALA A 220 -5.82 -12.09 2.14
N MET A 221 -5.68 -11.60 3.37
CA MET A 221 -4.39 -11.13 3.92
C MET A 221 -3.62 -12.24 4.65
N HIS A 222 -4.08 -13.50 4.59
CA HIS A 222 -3.44 -14.65 5.23
C HIS A 222 -3.19 -14.45 6.74
N ARG A 223 -4.13 -13.80 7.44
CA ARG A 223 -4.05 -13.55 8.88
C ARG A 223 -4.38 -14.81 9.66
N PHE A 224 -3.36 -15.65 9.87
CA PHE A 224 -3.52 -16.99 10.44
C PHE A 224 -3.30 -17.08 11.95
N ASP A 225 -2.73 -16.04 12.54
CA ASP A 225 -2.20 -15.99 13.90
C ASP A 225 -3.02 -15.10 14.84
N TYR A 226 -3.97 -14.32 14.30
CA TYR A 226 -4.92 -13.54 15.09
C TYR A 226 -6.28 -13.41 14.40
N SER A 227 -7.32 -13.14 15.19
CA SER A 227 -8.70 -12.97 14.72
C SER A 227 -9.17 -11.52 14.85
N ILE A 228 -10.39 -11.25 14.37
CA ILE A 228 -11.05 -9.94 14.53
C ILE A 228 -11.24 -9.62 16.01
N GLU A 229 -11.56 -10.61 16.84
CA GLU A 229 -11.75 -10.45 18.29
C GLU A 229 -10.45 -10.00 18.97
N HIS A 230 -9.30 -10.56 18.58
CA HIS A 230 -8.01 -10.09 19.10
C HIS A 230 -7.74 -8.63 18.72
N CYS A 231 -8.14 -8.18 17.52
CA CYS A 231 -8.04 -6.77 17.15
C CYS A 231 -8.94 -5.89 18.03
N LEU A 232 -10.16 -6.32 18.32
CA LEU A 232 -11.09 -5.57 19.18
C LEU A 232 -10.56 -5.48 20.62
N GLU A 233 -10.07 -6.58 21.19
CA GLU A 233 -9.43 -6.58 22.51
C GLU A 233 -8.20 -5.66 22.55
N PHE A 234 -7.42 -5.64 21.47
CA PHE A 234 -6.30 -4.71 21.33
C PHE A 234 -6.78 -3.25 21.28
N HIS A 235 -7.86 -2.94 20.56
CA HIS A 235 -8.45 -1.60 20.55
C HIS A 235 -8.91 -1.16 21.94
N ASP A 236 -9.58 -2.03 22.68
CA ASP A 236 -10.01 -1.77 24.06
C ASP A 236 -8.80 -1.48 24.97
N SER A 237 -7.71 -2.22 24.78
CA SER A 237 -6.46 -2.02 25.51
C SER A 237 -5.82 -0.67 25.20
N ILE A 238 -5.80 -0.25 23.93
CA ILE A 238 -5.34 1.07 23.50
C ILE A 238 -6.21 2.17 24.10
N GLU A 239 -7.54 2.01 24.10
CA GLU A 239 -8.45 2.96 24.71
C GLU A 239 -8.18 3.10 26.22
N ALA A 240 -8.07 1.98 26.93
CA ALA A 240 -7.89 1.97 28.38
C ALA A 240 -6.52 2.53 28.83
N VAL A 241 -5.46 2.31 28.04
CA VAL A 241 -4.08 2.66 28.45
C VAL A 241 -3.55 3.91 27.75
N CYS A 242 -3.71 4.01 26.43
CA CYS A 242 -3.11 5.10 25.66
C CYS A 242 -3.93 6.39 25.73
N GLN A 243 -5.27 6.33 25.76
CA GLN A 243 -6.08 7.55 25.81
C GLN A 243 -5.87 8.38 27.09
N PRO A 244 -5.76 7.79 28.31
CA PRO A 244 -5.40 8.56 29.50
C PRO A 244 -4.04 9.27 29.39
N LEU A 245 -3.05 8.60 28.80
CA LEU A 245 -1.72 9.18 28.56
C LEU A 245 -1.76 10.32 27.54
N ARG A 246 -2.56 10.16 26.49
CA ARG A 246 -2.83 11.22 25.50
C ARG A 246 -3.49 12.43 26.16
N HIS A 247 -4.57 12.24 26.92
CA HIS A 247 -5.24 13.32 27.63
C HIS A 247 -4.31 14.07 28.60
N LYS A 248 -3.43 13.35 29.29
CA LYS A 248 -2.41 13.96 30.15
C LYS A 248 -1.44 14.82 29.32
N THR A 249 -0.90 14.26 28.23
CA THR A 249 0.02 14.99 27.32
C THR A 249 -0.65 16.22 26.71
N ASP A 250 -1.93 16.13 26.37
CA ASP A 250 -2.71 17.24 25.81
C ASP A 250 -2.98 18.34 26.87
N ALA A 251 -3.24 17.97 28.12
CA ALA A 251 -3.35 18.94 29.21
C ALA A 251 -2.02 19.67 29.47
N GLU A 252 -0.90 18.94 29.46
CA GLU A 252 0.45 19.50 29.58
C GLU A 252 0.78 20.44 28.41
N ARG A 253 0.47 20.04 27.18
CA ARG A 253 0.63 20.86 25.97
C ARG A 253 -0.21 22.14 26.05
N LYS A 254 -1.49 22.04 26.43
CA LYS A 254 -2.39 23.19 26.62
C LYS A 254 -1.78 24.20 27.61
N GLN A 255 -1.29 23.70 28.75
CA GLN A 255 -0.68 24.54 29.77
C GLN A 255 0.62 25.20 29.27
N ALA A 256 1.49 24.44 28.60
CA ALA A 256 2.76 24.93 28.08
C ALA A 256 2.57 26.01 27.00
N LEU A 257 1.58 25.84 26.12
CA LEU A 257 1.23 26.82 25.08
C LEU A 257 0.42 28.01 25.61
N GLY A 258 -0.12 27.92 26.83
CA GLY A 258 -0.93 28.99 27.42
C GLY A 258 -2.25 29.25 26.70
N VAL A 259 -2.85 28.23 26.06
CA VAL A 259 -4.10 28.36 25.30
C VAL A 259 -5.32 27.89 26.09
N GLU A 260 -6.49 28.49 25.81
CA GLU A 260 -7.75 28.10 26.47
C GLU A 260 -8.22 26.69 26.06
N SER A 261 -8.00 26.32 24.81
CA SER A 261 -8.35 25.01 24.26
C SER A 261 -7.35 24.63 23.18
N LEU A 262 -6.89 23.38 23.15
CA LEU A 262 -6.14 22.88 21.99
C LEU A 262 -7.05 22.79 20.78
N ARG A 263 -6.54 23.28 19.65
CA ARG A 263 -7.15 23.15 18.33
C ARG A 263 -6.31 22.23 17.45
N PRO A 264 -6.84 21.73 16.32
CA PRO A 264 -6.06 20.88 15.41
C PRO A 264 -4.71 21.50 14.99
N TRP A 265 -4.66 22.83 14.83
CA TRP A 265 -3.45 23.59 14.51
C TRP A 265 -2.51 23.85 15.69
N ASP A 266 -2.81 23.37 16.90
CA ASP A 266 -1.92 23.49 18.07
C ASP A 266 -1.10 22.21 18.32
N MET A 267 -1.26 21.18 17.48
CA MET A 267 -0.71 19.85 17.74
C MET A 267 0.73 19.65 17.24
N GLY A 268 1.15 20.36 16.19
CA GLY A 268 2.46 20.23 15.55
C GLY A 268 3.55 21.18 16.06
N VAL A 269 3.17 22.31 16.68
CA VAL A 269 4.12 23.32 17.16
C VAL A 269 4.93 22.83 18.36
N ASP A 270 6.19 23.27 18.42
CA ASP A 270 7.03 23.07 19.60
C ASP A 270 6.46 23.83 20.81
N VAL A 271 6.13 23.10 21.87
CA VAL A 271 5.50 23.68 23.08
C VAL A 271 6.39 24.66 23.85
N LYS A 272 7.69 24.73 23.54
CA LYS A 272 8.64 25.70 24.09
C LYS A 272 8.84 26.90 23.17
N GLY A 273 8.11 26.99 22.04
CA GLY A 273 8.19 28.08 21.08
C GLY A 273 9.50 28.11 20.29
N ARG A 274 10.18 26.96 20.16
CA ARG A 274 11.39 26.86 19.34
C ARG A 274 11.01 26.86 17.85
N PRO A 275 11.84 27.46 16.98
CA PRO A 275 11.59 27.41 15.54
C PRO A 275 11.59 25.95 15.05
N PRO A 276 10.85 25.64 13.97
CA PRO A 276 10.89 24.35 13.31
C PRO A 276 12.32 23.93 12.98
N LEU A 277 12.60 22.63 13.04
CA LEU A 277 13.92 22.12 12.67
C LEU A 277 14.10 22.21 11.16
N THR A 278 15.29 22.60 10.74
CA THR A 278 15.71 22.57 9.32
C THR A 278 16.94 21.69 9.22
N PRO A 279 16.77 20.34 9.26
CA PRO A 279 17.88 19.41 9.42
C PRO A 279 18.78 19.30 8.18
N PHE A 280 18.31 19.72 7.00
CA PHE A 280 19.04 19.68 5.75
C PHE A 280 18.66 20.88 4.86
N THR A 281 19.53 21.27 3.94
CA THR A 281 19.28 22.37 2.99
C THR A 281 18.82 21.86 1.64
N ASN A 282 19.25 20.66 1.27
CA ASN A 282 18.90 19.98 0.03
C ASN A 282 18.79 18.46 0.25
N VAL A 283 18.32 17.76 -0.77
CA VAL A 283 18.10 16.30 -0.71
C VAL A 283 19.39 15.52 -0.49
N GLN A 284 20.52 15.95 -1.08
CA GLN A 284 21.80 15.26 -0.90
C GLN A 284 22.29 15.33 0.54
N ASP A 285 22.14 16.48 1.21
CA ASP A 285 22.49 16.62 2.64
C ASP A 285 21.74 15.59 3.50
N MET A 286 20.46 15.35 3.19
CA MET A 286 19.62 14.35 3.85
C MET A 286 20.12 12.94 3.56
N ILE A 287 20.37 12.60 2.30
CA ILE A 287 20.87 11.28 1.87
C ILE A 287 22.21 10.97 2.57
N ASP A 288 23.16 11.90 2.52
CA ASP A 288 24.47 11.75 3.16
C ASP A 288 24.33 11.60 4.68
N GLY A 289 23.39 12.33 5.29
CA GLY A 289 23.04 12.20 6.70
C GLY A 289 22.54 10.81 7.05
N CYS A 290 21.58 10.29 6.30
CA CYS A 290 21.02 8.95 6.47
C CYS A 290 22.08 7.86 6.26
N SER A 291 22.88 7.94 5.20
CA SER A 291 23.97 6.99 4.93
C SER A 291 24.94 6.91 6.13
N ARG A 292 25.36 8.05 6.68
CA ARG A 292 26.20 8.08 7.90
C ARG A 292 25.53 7.40 9.10
N ILE A 293 24.22 7.60 9.29
CA ILE A 293 23.48 6.96 10.39
C ILE A 293 23.47 5.44 10.19
N PHE A 294 23.16 4.95 8.99
CA PHE A 294 23.12 3.50 8.73
C PHE A 294 24.50 2.84 8.88
N HIS A 295 25.57 3.47 8.36
CA HIS A 295 26.94 3.01 8.58
C HIS A 295 27.34 3.04 10.07
N SER A 296 26.83 3.98 10.86
CA SER A 296 27.08 4.01 12.30
C SER A 296 26.37 2.88 13.07
N MET A 297 25.30 2.32 12.49
CA MET A 297 24.59 1.17 13.06
C MET A 297 25.27 -0.15 12.66
N SER A 298 25.60 -0.31 11.38
CA SER A 298 26.36 -1.46 10.86
C SER A 298 26.78 -1.23 9.41
N ASP A 299 27.92 -1.80 9.02
CA ASP A 299 28.38 -1.80 7.62
C ASP A 299 27.36 -2.42 6.65
N GLU A 300 26.63 -3.47 7.07
CA GLU A 300 25.62 -4.13 6.23
C GLU A 300 24.47 -3.18 5.85
N LEU A 301 23.86 -2.52 6.84
CA LEU A 301 22.79 -1.54 6.60
C LEU A 301 23.30 -0.32 5.81
N GLY A 302 24.51 0.14 6.08
CA GLY A 302 25.13 1.23 5.33
C GLY A 302 25.30 0.89 3.85
N ASN A 303 25.89 -0.28 3.56
CA ASN A 303 26.07 -0.75 2.19
C ASN A 303 24.74 -0.99 1.47
N LEU A 304 23.70 -1.44 2.17
CA LEU A 304 22.36 -1.61 1.59
C LEU A 304 21.74 -0.25 1.24
N PHE A 305 21.83 0.74 2.12
CA PHE A 305 21.29 2.08 1.88
C PHE A 305 21.97 2.74 0.67
N ASP A 306 23.28 2.59 0.53
CA ASP A 306 24.06 3.18 -0.56
C ASP A 306 23.81 2.51 -1.94
N GLN A 307 23.05 1.41 -2.00
CA GLN A 307 22.65 0.72 -3.23
C GLN A 307 21.27 1.13 -3.76
N LEU A 308 20.49 1.89 -2.97
CA LEU A 308 19.19 2.44 -3.35
C LEU A 308 19.37 3.68 -4.24
#